data_AF-A0A7S0MNW0-F1
#
_entry.id   AF-A0A7S0MNW0-F1
#
_cell.length_a   1.000
_cell.length_b   1.000
_cell.length_c   1.000
_cell.angle_alpha   90.00
_cell.angle_beta   90.00
_cell.angle_gamma   90.00
#
_symmetry.space_group_name_H-M   'P 1'
#
loop_
_entity.id
_entity.type
_entity.pdbx_description
1 polymer ?
#
loop_
_entity_poly.entity_id
_entity_poly.type
_entity_poly.pdbx_seq_one_letter_code
_entity_poly.pdbx_strand_id
1 'polypeptide(L)'
;GLALPIPLADRIATASNRNLRRAILMLETCKVKQNPLSDTQEVEPADWERYVTIIACNIMEEQSPQRLMVVRGQFYELLACCIPPDLLIQRLTLELLKKMDDSLKPSVLESAAFYEHRLQLGSKPIFHLEAFVAKVMALYKKWSIEFMEMMDD
;
A
#
# COMPACT_ATOMS: atom_id res chain seq x y z
N GLY A 1 0.55 -24.26 -28.03
CA GLY A 1 1.02 -23.70 -26.73
C GLY A 1 0.68 -22.23 -26.66
N LEU A 2 0.70 -21.62 -25.47
CA LEU A 2 0.56 -20.17 -25.30
C LEU A 2 1.86 -19.48 -25.72
N ALA A 3 1.79 -18.48 -26.61
CA ALA A 3 2.93 -17.63 -26.91
C ALA A 3 3.00 -16.51 -25.85
N LEU A 4 3.90 -16.66 -24.89
CA LEU A 4 4.15 -15.66 -23.85
C LEU A 4 5.40 -14.86 -24.23
N PRO A 5 5.28 -13.55 -24.54
CA PRO A 5 6.44 -12.72 -24.79
C PRO A 5 7.36 -12.63 -23.56
N ILE A 6 8.68 -12.69 -23.80
CA ILE A 6 9.69 -12.58 -22.73
C ILE A 6 9.54 -11.27 -21.94
N PRO A 7 9.34 -10.08 -22.57
CA PRO A 7 9.18 -8.84 -21.81
C PRO A 7 7.98 -8.84 -20.86
N LEU A 8 6.87 -9.48 -21.26
CA LEU A 8 5.70 -9.63 -20.41
C LEU A 8 5.97 -10.62 -19.27
N ALA A 9 6.65 -11.73 -19.54
CA ALA A 9 7.04 -12.71 -18.52
C ALA A 9 7.93 -12.07 -17.43
N ASP A 10 8.91 -11.24 -17.82
CA ASP A 10 9.80 -10.55 -16.89
C ASP A 10 9.05 -9.55 -15.99
N ARG A 11 8.08 -8.82 -16.57
CA ARG A 11 7.20 -7.93 -15.79
C ARG A 11 6.34 -8.70 -14.79
N ILE A 12 5.75 -9.83 -15.22
CA ILE A 12 4.96 -10.70 -14.32
C ILE A 12 5.84 -11.26 -13.21
N ALA A 13 7.04 -11.75 -13.53
CA ALA A 13 7.98 -12.29 -12.55
C ALA A 13 8.34 -11.23 -11.49
N THR A 14 8.62 -10.00 -11.92
CA THR A 14 8.91 -8.86 -11.03
C THR A 14 7.70 -8.48 -10.18
N ALA A 15 6.52 -8.31 -10.79
CA ALA A 15 5.29 -7.91 -10.11
C ALA A 15 4.73 -8.98 -9.14
N SER A 16 5.08 -10.25 -9.37
CA SER A 16 4.70 -11.36 -8.49
C SER A 16 5.45 -11.38 -7.16
N ASN A 17 6.54 -10.62 -7.04
CA ASN A 17 7.40 -10.58 -5.86
C ASN A 17 7.81 -11.98 -5.37
N ARG A 18 8.29 -12.82 -6.30
CA ARG A 18 8.71 -14.22 -6.08
C ARG A 18 7.59 -15.16 -5.60
N ASN A 19 6.32 -14.77 -5.73
CA ASN A 19 5.18 -15.64 -5.45
C ASN A 19 4.66 -16.28 -6.74
N LEU A 20 4.95 -17.58 -6.92
CA LEU A 20 4.57 -18.31 -8.12
C LEU A 20 3.06 -18.34 -8.37
N ARG A 21 2.24 -18.50 -7.31
CA ARG A 21 0.78 -18.47 -7.45
C ARG A 21 0.31 -17.13 -7.99
N ARG A 22 0.86 -16.03 -7.47
CA ARG A 22 0.57 -14.67 -7.93
C ARG A 22 0.99 -14.46 -9.38
N ALA A 23 2.17 -14.96 -9.78
CA ALA A 23 2.65 -14.89 -11.16
C ALA A 23 1.69 -15.58 -12.14
N ILE A 24 1.19 -16.78 -11.80
CA ILE A 24 0.25 -17.52 -12.63
C ILE A 24 -1.09 -16.77 -12.75
N LEU A 25 -1.66 -16.30 -11.62
CA LEU A 25 -2.91 -15.53 -11.63
C LEU A 25 -2.80 -14.23 -12.44
N MET A 26 -1.65 -13.55 -12.36
CA MET A 26 -1.35 -12.38 -13.19
C MET A 26 -1.30 -12.72 -14.68
N LEU A 27 -0.67 -13.84 -15.05
CA LEU A 27 -0.62 -14.30 -16.44
C LEU A 27 -2.03 -14.64 -16.97
N GLU A 28 -2.85 -15.32 -16.18
CA GLU A 28 -4.24 -15.63 -16.51
C GLU A 28 -5.06 -14.35 -16.72
N THR A 29 -4.90 -13.38 -15.81
CA THR A 29 -5.56 -12.07 -15.91
C THR A 29 -5.13 -11.33 -17.17
N CYS A 30 -3.84 -11.34 -17.51
CA CYS A 30 -3.33 -10.73 -18.74
C CYS A 30 -3.97 -11.37 -19.97
N LYS A 31 -4.05 -12.71 -20.01
CA LYS A 31 -4.64 -13.44 -21.13
C LYS A 31 -6.14 -13.17 -21.28
N VAL A 32 -6.87 -13.04 -20.18
CA VAL A 32 -8.32 -12.71 -20.20
C VAL A 32 -8.54 -11.28 -20.68
N LYS A 33 -7.69 -10.33 -20.26
CA LYS A 33 -7.80 -8.92 -20.67
C LYS A 33 -7.45 -8.70 -22.15
N GLN A 34 -6.44 -9.40 -22.65
CA GLN A 34 -5.98 -9.23 -24.03
C GLN A 34 -5.46 -10.56 -24.59
N ASN A 35 -5.97 -10.95 -25.76
CA ASN A 35 -5.51 -12.12 -26.50
C ASN A 35 -5.49 -11.79 -28.01
N PRO A 36 -4.33 -11.83 -28.70
CA PRO A 36 -3.02 -12.34 -28.25
C PRO A 36 -2.32 -11.44 -27.21
N LEU A 37 -1.47 -12.05 -26.37
CA LEU A 37 -0.62 -11.34 -25.41
C LEU A 37 0.34 -10.39 -26.14
N SER A 38 0.60 -9.21 -25.58
CA SER A 38 1.48 -8.21 -26.19
C SER A 38 2.65 -7.82 -25.30
N ASP A 39 3.75 -7.43 -25.93
CA ASP A 39 4.99 -7.01 -25.26
C ASP A 39 4.82 -5.73 -24.45
N THR A 40 3.80 -4.92 -24.74
CA THR A 40 3.50 -3.65 -24.04
C THR A 40 2.36 -3.78 -23.03
N GLN A 41 1.81 -4.98 -22.85
CA GLN A 41 0.69 -5.19 -21.92
C GLN A 41 1.09 -4.90 -20.47
N GLU A 42 0.28 -4.10 -19.79
CA GLU A 42 0.47 -3.78 -18.37
C GLU A 42 -0.01 -4.93 -17.47
N VAL A 43 0.76 -5.19 -16.41
CA VAL A 43 0.44 -6.19 -15.39
C VAL A 43 -0.26 -5.48 -14.24
N GLU A 44 -1.58 -5.57 -14.22
CA GLU A 44 -2.39 -4.94 -13.19
C GLU A 44 -2.25 -5.67 -11.85
N PRO A 45 -2.07 -4.94 -10.73
CA PRO A 45 -2.10 -5.53 -9.39
C PRO A 45 -3.54 -5.96 -9.02
N ALA A 46 -3.69 -6.65 -7.88
CA ALA A 46 -5.01 -6.98 -7.38
C ALA A 46 -5.76 -5.72 -6.92
N ASP A 47 -7.10 -5.73 -7.02
CA ASP A 47 -7.93 -4.55 -6.71
C ASP A 47 -7.69 -3.99 -5.31
N TRP A 48 -7.55 -4.87 -4.31
CA TRP A 48 -7.27 -4.46 -2.93
C TRP A 48 -5.90 -3.77 -2.78
N GLU A 49 -4.89 -4.18 -3.55
CA GLU A 49 -3.56 -3.54 -3.53
C GLU A 49 -3.62 -2.15 -4.16
N ARG A 50 -4.36 -2.00 -5.27
CA ARG A 50 -4.61 -0.70 -5.88
C ARG A 50 -5.36 0.21 -4.90
N TYR A 51 -6.31 -0.33 -4.16
CA TYR A 51 -7.06 0.42 -3.18
C TYR A 51 -6.18 0.89 -2.01
N VAL A 52 -5.25 0.05 -1.54
CA VAL A 52 -4.23 0.47 -0.56
C VAL A 52 -3.33 1.58 -1.09
N THR A 53 -2.97 1.56 -2.38
CA THR A 53 -2.22 2.67 -2.99
C THR A 53 -3.01 3.98 -2.98
N ILE A 54 -4.32 3.92 -3.22
CA ILE A 54 -5.21 5.09 -3.12
C ILE A 54 -5.26 5.61 -1.67
N ILE A 55 -5.39 4.71 -0.69
CA ILE A 55 -5.33 5.07 0.74
C ILE A 55 -4.00 5.78 1.06
N ALA A 56 -2.87 5.25 0.56
CA ALA A 56 -1.57 5.89 0.76
C ALA A 56 -1.52 7.31 0.17
N CYS A 57 -2.06 7.52 -1.04
CA CYS A 57 -2.18 8.85 -1.63
C CYS A 57 -3.03 9.78 -0.75
N ASN A 58 -4.21 9.32 -0.31
CA ASN A 58 -5.10 10.08 0.57
C ASN A 58 -4.41 10.52 1.87
N ILE A 59 -3.58 9.65 2.45
CA ILE A 59 -2.81 9.96 3.68
C ILE A 59 -1.75 11.02 3.42
N MET A 60 -1.11 11.02 2.25
CA MET A 60 -0.06 11.97 1.89
C MET A 60 -0.62 13.35 1.49
N GLU A 61 -1.78 13.36 0.84
CA GLU A 61 -2.46 14.58 0.40
C GLU A 61 -2.90 15.47 1.57
N GLU A 62 -3.42 14.88 2.65
CA GLU A 62 -4.05 15.65 3.72
C GLU A 62 -3.93 14.96 5.09
N GLN A 63 -3.44 15.70 6.09
CA GLN A 63 -3.31 15.24 7.48
C GLN A 63 -4.32 15.96 8.39
N SER A 64 -5.60 15.63 8.21
CA SER A 64 -6.74 16.14 8.99
C SER A 64 -7.55 14.99 9.64
N PRO A 65 -8.26 15.26 10.76
CA PRO A 65 -9.18 14.28 11.35
C PRO A 65 -10.27 13.81 10.39
N GLN A 66 -10.74 14.69 9.49
CA GLN A 66 -11.73 14.38 8.48
C GLN A 66 -11.18 13.36 7.47
N ARG A 67 -9.96 13.57 6.96
CA ARG A 67 -9.31 12.62 6.07
C ARG A 67 -9.06 11.27 6.76
N LEU A 68 -8.64 11.29 8.03
CA LEU A 68 -8.49 10.07 8.83
C LEU A 68 -9.80 9.28 8.93
N MET A 69 -10.93 9.94 9.12
CA MET A 69 -12.25 9.30 9.14
C MET A 69 -12.61 8.65 7.79
N VAL A 70 -12.27 9.30 6.67
CA VAL A 70 -12.43 8.71 5.34
C VAL A 70 -11.57 7.45 5.21
N VAL A 71 -10.29 7.53 5.55
CA VAL A 71 -9.36 6.37 5.51
C VAL A 71 -9.86 5.22 6.39
N ARG A 72 -10.43 5.52 7.56
CA ARG A 72 -11.07 4.52 8.42
C ARG A 72 -12.21 3.79 7.69
N GLY A 73 -13.04 4.51 6.93
CA GLY A 73 -14.07 3.93 6.05
C GLY A 73 -13.48 2.97 5.01
N GLN A 74 -12.40 3.37 4.35
CA GLN A 74 -11.71 2.54 3.36
C GLN A 74 -11.15 1.25 3.97
N PHE A 75 -10.63 1.30 5.20
CA PHE A 75 -10.24 0.09 5.92
C PHE A 75 -11.40 -0.82 6.24
N TYR A 76 -12.59 -0.30 6.57
CA TYR A 76 -13.77 -1.15 6.78
C TYR A 76 -14.14 -1.94 5.53
N GLU A 77 -14.07 -1.32 4.35
CA GLU A 77 -14.32 -2.01 3.07
C GLU A 77 -13.31 -3.15 2.85
N LEU A 78 -12.01 -2.89 3.08
CA LEU A 78 -10.96 -3.91 2.94
C LEU A 78 -11.12 -5.07 3.95
N LEU A 79 -11.45 -4.75 5.20
CA LEU A 79 -11.69 -5.75 6.23
C LEU A 79 -12.95 -6.57 5.94
N ALA A 80 -14.00 -5.96 5.40
CA ALA A 80 -15.22 -6.66 4.98
C ALA A 80 -14.96 -7.64 3.83
N CYS A 81 -13.98 -7.36 2.96
CA CYS A 81 -13.49 -8.27 1.93
C CYS A 81 -12.52 -9.35 2.46
N CYS A 82 -12.39 -9.50 3.79
CA CYS A 82 -11.51 -10.46 4.44
C CYS A 82 -10.03 -10.31 4.07
N ILE A 83 -9.57 -9.09 3.78
CA ILE A 83 -8.15 -8.83 3.60
C ILE A 83 -7.48 -8.81 4.99
N PRO A 84 -6.43 -9.62 5.23
CA PRO A 84 -5.77 -9.67 6.52
C PRO A 84 -5.20 -8.30 6.93
N PRO A 85 -5.44 -7.84 8.17
CA PRO A 85 -5.05 -6.49 8.60
C PRO A 85 -3.53 -6.29 8.74
N ASP A 86 -2.79 -7.34 9.08
CA ASP A 86 -1.32 -7.37 9.09
C ASP A 86 -0.75 -7.11 7.69
N LEU A 87 -1.35 -7.75 6.67
CA LEU A 87 -1.03 -7.52 5.28
C LEU A 87 -1.35 -6.08 4.85
N LEU A 88 -2.43 -5.49 5.37
CA LEU A 88 -2.77 -4.08 5.12
C LEU A 88 -1.71 -3.14 5.69
N ILE A 89 -1.25 -3.34 6.94
CA ILE A 89 -0.17 -2.51 7.53
C ILE A 89 1.10 -2.65 6.70
N GLN A 90 1.51 -3.88 6.38
CA GLN A 90 2.71 -4.13 5.60
C GLN A 90 2.63 -3.45 4.23
N ARG A 91 1.53 -3.65 3.49
CA ARG A 91 1.39 -3.09 2.15
C ARG A 91 1.30 -1.57 2.17
N LEU A 92 0.51 -1.00 3.08
CA LEU A 92 0.37 0.44 3.22
C LEU A 92 1.71 1.10 3.57
N THR A 93 2.47 0.51 4.49
CA THR A 93 3.80 1.00 4.86
C THR A 93 4.71 1.05 3.63
N LEU A 94 4.78 -0.02 2.84
CA LEU A 94 5.60 -0.04 1.62
C LEU A 94 5.17 1.02 0.60
N GLU A 95 3.88 1.31 0.47
CA GLU A 95 3.41 2.38 -0.43
C GLU A 95 3.71 3.79 0.10
N LEU A 96 3.61 4.01 1.41
CA LEU A 96 3.97 5.27 2.05
C LEU A 96 5.48 5.55 1.92
N LEU A 97 6.33 4.56 2.16
CA LEU A 97 7.79 4.70 2.07
C LEU A 97 8.28 5.06 0.66
N LYS A 98 7.52 4.77 -0.40
CA LYS A 98 7.85 5.21 -1.77
C LYS A 98 7.58 6.70 -2.00
N LYS A 99 6.72 7.31 -1.18
CA LYS A 99 6.22 8.68 -1.34
C LYS A 99 6.82 9.66 -0.32
N MET A 100 7.52 9.15 0.69
CA MET A 100 8.11 9.94 1.78
C MET A 100 9.60 10.14 1.60
N ASP A 101 10.10 11.23 2.18
CA ASP A 101 11.52 11.50 2.31
C ASP A 101 12.24 10.46 3.18
N ASP A 102 13.51 10.20 2.89
CA ASP A 102 14.33 9.20 3.57
C ASP A 102 14.47 9.46 5.08
N SER A 103 14.42 10.73 5.51
CA SER A 103 14.49 11.10 6.94
C SER A 103 13.30 10.60 7.76
N LEU A 104 12.12 10.46 7.14
CA LEU A 104 10.90 10.00 7.81
C LEU A 104 10.77 8.48 7.85
N LYS A 105 11.43 7.77 6.92
CA LYS A 105 11.26 6.32 6.73
C LYS A 105 11.52 5.50 8.00
N PRO A 106 12.57 5.76 8.80
CA PRO A 106 12.81 5.01 10.03
C PRO A 106 11.66 5.12 11.03
N SER A 107 11.16 6.33 11.28
CA SER A 107 10.08 6.60 12.24
C SER A 107 8.74 5.97 11.82
N VAL A 108 8.47 5.96 10.50
CA VAL A 108 7.27 5.31 9.94
C VAL A 108 7.39 3.80 10.03
N LEU A 109 8.57 3.23 9.75
CA LEU A 109 8.81 1.80 9.86
C LEU A 109 8.73 1.31 11.31
N GLU A 110 9.28 2.06 12.26
CA GLU A 110 9.14 1.79 13.69
C GLU A 110 7.67 1.80 14.10
N SER A 111 6.91 2.81 13.69
CA SER A 111 5.48 2.90 13.95
C SER A 111 4.73 1.70 13.35
N ALA A 112 5.04 1.30 12.12
CA ALA A 112 4.42 0.15 11.47
C ALA A 112 4.67 -1.14 12.25
N ALA A 113 5.92 -1.42 12.64
CA ALA A 113 6.27 -2.58 13.44
C ALA A 113 5.56 -2.58 14.81
N PHE A 114 5.49 -1.42 15.46
CA PHE A 114 4.83 -1.27 16.75
C PHE A 114 3.32 -1.57 16.67
N TYR A 115 2.62 -0.98 15.69
CA TYR A 115 1.17 -1.17 15.56
C TYR A 115 0.80 -2.54 14.99
N GLU A 116 1.63 -3.14 14.12
CA GLU A 116 1.46 -4.52 13.66
C GLU A 116 1.57 -5.50 14.83
N HIS A 117 2.60 -5.38 15.67
CA HIS A 117 2.74 -6.23 16.84
C HIS A 117 1.53 -6.12 17.79
N ARG A 118 1.07 -4.89 18.05
CA ARG A 118 -0.13 -4.68 18.89
C ARG A 118 -1.41 -5.21 18.25
N LEU A 119 -1.49 -5.23 16.93
CA LEU A 119 -2.62 -5.77 16.20
C LEU A 119 -2.77 -7.27 16.46
N GLN A 120 -1.65 -8.01 16.54
CA GLN A 120 -1.66 -9.45 16.85
C GLN A 120 -2.12 -9.76 18.29
N LEU A 121 -1.93 -8.83 19.21
CA LEU A 121 -2.34 -8.97 20.62
C LEU A 121 -3.77 -8.46 20.89
N GLY A 122 -4.33 -7.70 19.95
CA GLY A 122 -5.62 -7.03 20.08
C GLY A 122 -6.80 -7.84 19.50
N SER A 123 -8.02 -7.41 19.82
CA SER A 123 -9.24 -8.05 19.32
C SER A 123 -9.94 -7.28 18.19
N LYS A 124 -9.64 -5.98 18.01
CA LYS A 124 -10.30 -5.11 17.02
C LYS A 124 -9.27 -4.49 16.07
N PRO A 125 -9.01 -5.10 14.90
CA PRO A 125 -7.98 -4.66 13.95
C PRO A 125 -8.08 -3.18 13.54
N ILE A 126 -9.31 -2.68 13.36
CA ILE A 126 -9.56 -1.30 12.93
C ILE A 126 -8.95 -0.24 13.87
N PHE A 127 -8.88 -0.51 15.18
CA PHE A 127 -8.29 0.44 16.14
C PHE A 127 -6.77 0.57 15.94
N HIS A 128 -6.10 -0.51 15.59
CA HIS A 128 -4.66 -0.52 15.36
C HIS A 128 -4.32 0.10 14.00
N LEU A 129 -5.12 -0.18 12.97
CA LEU A 129 -4.98 0.43 11.65
C LEU A 129 -5.17 1.95 11.69
N GLU A 130 -6.24 2.42 12.36
CA GLU A 130 -6.49 3.85 12.53
C GLU A 130 -5.38 4.53 13.35
N ALA A 131 -4.96 3.92 14.45
CA ALA A 131 -3.91 4.48 15.30
C ALA A 131 -2.56 4.58 14.55
N PHE A 132 -2.23 3.58 13.73
CA PHE A 132 -1.06 3.63 12.83
C PHE A 132 -1.16 4.80 11.87
N VAL A 133 -2.27 4.96 11.14
CA VAL A 133 -2.44 6.06 10.18
C VAL A 133 -2.41 7.42 10.89
N ALA A 134 -3.07 7.56 12.03
CA ALA A 134 -3.03 8.78 12.82
C ALA A 134 -1.61 9.17 13.24
N LYS A 135 -0.80 8.17 13.67
CA LYS A 135 0.61 8.38 14.02
C LYS A 135 1.42 8.82 12.80
N VAL A 136 1.24 8.17 11.66
CA VAL A 136 1.93 8.53 10.41
C VAL A 136 1.56 9.94 9.95
N MET A 137 0.26 10.29 9.95
CA MET A 137 -0.21 11.64 9.61
C MET A 137 0.42 12.69 10.52
N ALA A 138 0.50 12.44 11.83
CA ALA A 138 1.14 13.36 12.77
C ALA A 138 2.64 13.52 12.52
N LEU A 139 3.37 12.43 12.26
CA LEU A 139 4.79 12.46 11.92
C LEU A 139 5.05 13.25 10.63
N TYR A 140 4.28 12.96 9.58
CA TYR A 140 4.42 13.61 8.29
C TYR A 140 4.08 15.10 8.35
N LYS A 141 2.99 15.46 9.05
CA LYS A 141 2.60 16.87 9.23
C LYS A 141 3.65 17.67 9.99
N LYS A 142 4.22 17.09 11.05
CA LYS A 142 5.30 17.71 11.82
C LYS A 142 6.52 17.98 10.93
N TRP A 143 6.97 16.96 10.20
CA TRP A 143 8.10 17.09 9.27
C TRP A 143 7.82 18.14 8.18
N SER A 144 6.61 18.17 7.63
CA SER A 144 6.22 19.15 6.60
C SER A 144 6.28 20.59 7.11
N ILE A 145 5.88 20.84 8.36
CA ILE A 145 5.98 22.16 8.99
C ILE A 145 7.45 22.53 9.21
N GLU A 146 8.25 21.65 9.82
CA GLU A 146 9.68 21.89 10.06
C GLU A 146 10.43 22.13 8.74
N PHE A 147 10.08 21.40 7.67
CA PHE A 147 10.65 21.59 6.35
C PHE A 147 10.29 22.96 5.75
N MET A 148 9.06 23.42 5.92
CA MET A 148 8.62 24.74 5.45
C MET A 148 9.34 25.87 6.20
N GLU A 149 9.46 25.76 7.53
CA GLU A 149 10.20 26.74 8.35
C GLU A 149 11.67 26.87 7.91
N MET A 150 12.34 25.76 7.59
CA MET A 150 13.73 25.78 7.08
C MET A 150 13.89 26.39 5.68
N MET A 151 12.82 26.48 4.89
CA MET A 151 12.87 27.07 3.55
C MET A 151 12.57 28.58 3.55
N ASP A 152 11.90 29.06 4.58
CA ASP A 152 11.53 30.47 4.74
C ASP A 152 12.65 31.31 5.42
N ASP A 153 13.64 30.65 6.04
CA ASP A 153 14.88 31.23 6.61
C ASP A 153 16.03 31.33 5.58
#